data_AF-W9X302-F1
#
_entry.id   AF-W9X302-F1
#
_cell.length_a   1.000
_cell.length_b   1.000
_cell.length_c   1.000
_cell.angle_alpha   90.00
_cell.angle_beta   90.00
_cell.angle_gamma   90.00
#
_symmetry.space_group_name_H-M   'P 1'
#
loop_
_entity.id
_entity.type
_entity.pdbx_description
1 polymer ?
#
loop_
_entity_poly.entity_id
_entity_poly.type
_entity_poly.pdbx_seq_one_letter_code
_entity_poly.pdbx_strand_id
1 'polypeptide(L)'
;MSTSFTSIPLVNFGRLRDPATKKAELAILQDAVFNVGFLYLANTGLESLIEEAHASLPEVFSLSPEQKRSVEMLQSPHFLGYTGLGAETTANQRDIREGDPFWQRLEGPSRFPNDRIRDLVERYTTAMSALGREFVHFVAECLSLPADTFDQFFGKMSRLKFVKYPSATPGSQGVGPHKDSIGFFTFLAQDSVGGLQVLNKSGVWIDATPIPGSLVVNVAQGFEAITGGVCSGTTHRVVAPTATTRYSIPFFQAVNLNLRLEELKKSTQEIVAKIPVSDDKKKRAVDVPSELISPLYECFGEAQLRNRIFSHPDVGQKWYPDLHQKYSKQVLV
;
A
#
# COMPACT_ATOMS: atom_id res chain seq x y z
N MET A 1 -29.74 8.37 -1.38
CA MET A 1 -28.64 8.22 -0.38
C MET A 1 -27.63 7.24 -0.96
N SER A 2 -26.31 7.48 -0.83
CA SER A 2 -25.33 6.47 -1.24
C SER A 2 -25.36 5.30 -0.24
N THR A 3 -25.61 4.09 -0.72
CA THR A 3 -25.53 2.88 0.10
C THR A 3 -24.08 2.63 0.49
N SER A 4 -23.82 2.59 1.81
CA SER A 4 -22.50 2.21 2.33
C SER A 4 -22.34 0.70 2.26
N PHE A 5 -21.15 0.21 1.92
CA PHE A 5 -20.87 -1.22 1.85
C PHE A 5 -20.89 -1.86 3.24
N THR A 6 -21.36 -3.11 3.30
CA THR A 6 -21.41 -3.95 4.51
C THR A 6 -20.50 -5.17 4.43
N SER A 7 -19.88 -5.40 3.27
CA SER A 7 -18.92 -6.47 2.98
C SER A 7 -17.88 -5.97 1.97
N ILE A 8 -16.75 -6.67 1.89
CA ILE A 8 -15.70 -6.43 0.88
C ILE A 8 -15.93 -7.42 -0.28
N PRO A 9 -16.06 -6.96 -1.55
CA PRO A 9 -16.29 -7.84 -2.70
C PRO A 9 -15.14 -8.84 -2.94
N LEU A 10 -15.47 -10.00 -3.50
CA LEU A 10 -14.50 -11.00 -3.96
C LEU A 10 -14.44 -10.98 -5.50
N VAL A 11 -13.24 -10.82 -6.05
CA VAL A 11 -12.94 -10.86 -7.48
C VAL A 11 -12.08 -12.09 -7.79
N ASN A 12 -12.45 -12.84 -8.82
CA ASN A 12 -11.73 -14.01 -9.29
C ASN A 12 -10.80 -13.64 -10.46
N PHE A 13 -9.48 -13.67 -10.23
CA PHE A 13 -8.51 -13.21 -11.22
C PHE A 13 -8.41 -14.13 -12.43
N GLY A 14 -8.60 -15.44 -12.26
CA GLY A 14 -8.73 -16.40 -13.36
C GLY A 14 -9.90 -16.07 -14.30
N ARG A 15 -10.99 -15.51 -13.77
CA ARG A 15 -12.16 -15.07 -14.56
C ARG A 15 -11.97 -13.72 -15.24
N LEU A 16 -11.01 -12.89 -14.83
CA LEU A 16 -10.58 -11.71 -15.60
C LEU A 16 -9.70 -12.09 -16.80
N ARG A 17 -8.95 -13.20 -16.69
CA ARG A 17 -8.11 -13.76 -17.76
C ARG A 17 -8.89 -14.49 -18.85
N ASP A 18 -10.01 -15.12 -18.52
CA ASP A 18 -10.88 -15.83 -19.47
C ASP A 18 -11.84 -14.86 -20.23
N PRO A 19 -11.75 -14.72 -21.57
CA PRO A 19 -12.64 -13.87 -22.34
C PRO A 19 -14.14 -14.16 -22.18
N ALA A 20 -14.54 -15.40 -21.86
CA ALA A 20 -15.94 -15.77 -21.71
C ALA A 20 -16.55 -15.26 -20.40
N THR A 21 -15.76 -15.13 -19.33
CA THR A 21 -16.23 -14.66 -18.01
C THR A 21 -15.79 -13.24 -17.66
N LYS A 22 -14.73 -12.71 -18.30
CA LYS A 22 -14.14 -11.38 -18.06
C LYS A 22 -15.14 -10.24 -17.96
N LYS A 23 -16.12 -10.16 -18.87
CA LYS A 23 -17.11 -9.08 -18.87
C LYS A 23 -17.95 -9.02 -17.59
N ALA A 24 -18.30 -10.19 -17.02
CA ALA A 24 -19.04 -10.25 -15.77
C ALA A 24 -18.14 -9.91 -14.57
N GLU A 25 -16.89 -10.37 -14.60
CA GLU A 25 -15.92 -10.16 -13.53
C GLU A 25 -15.44 -8.70 -13.43
N LEU A 26 -15.26 -8.03 -14.57
CA LEU A 26 -14.97 -6.59 -14.64
C LEU A 26 -16.07 -5.73 -13.99
N ALA A 27 -17.33 -6.16 -13.98
CA ALA A 27 -18.41 -5.44 -13.29
C ALA A 27 -18.27 -5.52 -11.76
N ILE A 28 -17.83 -6.66 -11.23
CA ILE A 28 -17.53 -6.85 -9.80
C ILE A 28 -16.32 -6.01 -9.40
N LEU A 29 -15.26 -6.03 -10.23
CA LEU A 29 -14.07 -5.19 -10.03
C LEU A 29 -14.42 -3.70 -10.06
N GLN A 30 -15.25 -3.25 -11.01
CA GLN A 30 -15.71 -1.86 -11.10
C GLN A 30 -16.47 -1.43 -9.83
N ASP A 31 -17.41 -2.26 -9.34
CA ASP A 31 -18.15 -1.93 -8.13
C ASP A 31 -17.23 -1.77 -6.92
N ALA A 32 -16.30 -2.73 -6.74
CA ALA A 32 -15.31 -2.71 -5.67
C ALA A 32 -14.41 -1.46 -5.72
N VAL A 33 -13.82 -1.15 -6.88
CA VAL A 33 -12.91 -0.01 -7.06
C VAL A 33 -13.61 1.33 -6.80
N PHE A 34 -14.82 1.55 -7.34
CA PHE A 34 -15.55 2.80 -7.12
C PHE A 34 -16.13 2.92 -5.70
N ASN A 35 -16.86 1.90 -5.24
CA ASN A 35 -17.76 2.04 -4.10
C ASN A 35 -17.09 1.68 -2.76
N VAL A 36 -16.08 0.79 -2.79
CA VAL A 36 -15.43 0.21 -1.60
C VAL A 36 -13.97 0.64 -1.46
N GLY A 37 -13.20 0.67 -2.55
CA GLY A 37 -11.74 0.88 -2.55
C GLY A 37 -10.93 -0.32 -2.03
N PHE A 38 -11.60 -1.44 -1.73
CA PHE A 38 -11.07 -2.71 -1.24
C PHE A 38 -11.78 -3.88 -1.95
N LEU A 39 -11.07 -4.98 -2.16
CA LEU A 39 -11.58 -6.27 -2.62
C LEU A 39 -10.74 -7.42 -2.04
N TYR A 40 -11.25 -8.65 -2.12
CA TYR A 40 -10.43 -9.86 -2.15
C TYR A 40 -10.12 -10.22 -3.60
N LEU A 41 -8.91 -10.72 -3.86
CA LEU A 41 -8.46 -11.22 -5.15
C LEU A 41 -8.02 -12.67 -4.99
N ALA A 42 -8.71 -13.60 -5.66
CA ALA A 42 -8.45 -15.05 -5.55
C ALA A 42 -8.26 -15.71 -6.92
N ASN A 43 -7.62 -16.89 -6.95
CA ASN A 43 -7.26 -17.63 -8.17
C ASN A 43 -6.27 -16.84 -9.04
N THR A 44 -5.24 -16.31 -8.38
CA THR A 44 -4.13 -15.53 -8.95
C THR A 44 -3.10 -16.40 -9.67
N GLY A 45 -2.91 -17.64 -9.20
CA GLY A 45 -1.80 -18.52 -9.59
C GLY A 45 -0.57 -18.38 -8.69
N LEU A 46 -0.63 -17.54 -7.64
CA LEU A 46 0.46 -17.32 -6.67
C LEU A 46 0.21 -17.96 -5.31
N GLU A 47 -0.89 -18.71 -5.14
CA GLU A 47 -1.37 -19.21 -3.85
C GLU A 47 -0.28 -20.01 -3.10
N SER A 48 0.40 -20.95 -3.77
CA SER A 48 1.49 -21.74 -3.14
C SER A 48 2.75 -20.92 -2.80
N LEU A 49 3.02 -19.83 -3.51
CA LEU A 49 4.12 -18.90 -3.20
C LEU A 49 3.75 -17.99 -2.00
N ILE A 50 2.46 -17.68 -1.84
CA ILE A 50 1.92 -17.01 -0.65
C ILE A 50 1.98 -17.93 0.57
N GLU A 51 1.65 -19.21 0.41
CA GLU A 51 1.79 -20.23 1.46
C GLU A 51 3.25 -20.45 1.86
N GLU A 52 4.18 -20.60 0.91
CA GLU A 52 5.62 -20.66 1.16
C GLU A 52 6.11 -19.43 1.94
N ALA A 53 5.71 -18.24 1.50
CA ALA A 53 6.11 -16.99 2.12
C ALA A 53 5.58 -16.89 3.56
N HIS A 54 4.31 -17.21 3.81
CA HIS A 54 3.73 -17.24 5.15
C HIS A 54 4.38 -18.30 6.05
N ALA A 55 4.67 -19.50 5.54
CA ALA A 55 5.34 -20.56 6.28
C ALA A 55 6.77 -20.19 6.72
N SER A 56 7.44 -19.31 5.98
CA SER A 56 8.77 -18.80 6.35
C SER A 56 8.75 -17.84 7.55
N LEU A 57 7.64 -17.12 7.78
CA LEU A 57 7.61 -15.98 8.70
C LEU A 57 7.99 -16.32 10.15
N PRO A 58 7.55 -17.43 10.77
CA PRO A 58 8.00 -17.79 12.11
C PRO A 58 9.52 -17.88 12.23
N GLU A 59 10.21 -18.40 11.21
CA GLU A 59 11.67 -18.53 11.17
C GLU A 59 12.36 -17.16 10.96
N VAL A 60 11.85 -16.35 10.02
CA VAL A 60 12.34 -14.97 9.79
C VAL A 60 12.24 -14.15 11.09
N PHE A 61 11.13 -14.29 11.82
CA PHE A 61 10.94 -13.59 13.09
C PHE A 61 11.65 -14.26 14.28
N SER A 62 12.19 -15.48 14.15
CA SER A 62 13.05 -16.12 15.16
C SER A 62 14.56 -15.91 14.97
N LEU A 63 15.00 -15.27 13.88
CA LEU A 63 16.42 -14.92 13.64
C LEU A 63 17.06 -14.21 14.85
N SER A 64 18.38 -14.38 15.03
CA SER A 64 19.10 -13.83 16.18
C SER A 64 19.09 -12.29 16.22
N PRO A 65 19.33 -11.67 17.39
CA PRO A 65 19.48 -10.22 17.48
C PRO A 65 20.59 -9.68 16.56
N GLU A 66 21.67 -10.43 16.35
CA GLU A 66 22.78 -10.08 15.44
C GLU A 66 22.32 -10.12 13.97
N GLN A 67 21.60 -11.17 13.58
CA GLN A 67 21.05 -11.35 12.24
C GLN A 67 19.96 -10.32 11.88
N LYS A 68 19.22 -9.83 12.88
CA LYS A 68 18.28 -8.72 12.72
C LYS A 68 19.01 -7.38 12.63
N ARG A 69 20.00 -7.14 13.50
CA ARG A 69 20.84 -5.93 13.49
C ARG A 69 21.61 -5.74 12.18
N SER A 70 22.13 -6.80 11.55
CA SER A 70 22.88 -6.66 10.28
C SER A 70 22.04 -6.15 9.09
N VAL A 71 20.72 -6.23 9.20
CA VAL A 71 19.76 -5.78 8.17
C VAL A 71 18.81 -4.68 8.64
N GLU A 72 19.10 -4.01 9.77
CA GLU A 72 18.25 -2.95 10.31
C GLU A 72 18.02 -1.79 9.32
N MET A 73 16.77 -1.32 9.25
CA MET A 73 16.37 -0.20 8.41
C MET A 73 17.15 1.09 8.74
N LEU A 74 17.51 1.29 10.00
CA LEU A 74 18.36 2.39 10.46
C LEU A 74 19.76 2.40 9.80
N GLN A 75 20.23 1.27 9.24
CA GLN A 75 21.49 1.18 8.50
C GLN A 75 21.34 1.43 6.99
N SER A 76 20.14 1.76 6.53
CA SER A 76 19.78 1.94 5.12
C SER A 76 19.19 3.33 4.88
N PRO A 77 19.82 4.21 4.08
CA PRO A 77 19.20 5.48 3.70
C PRO A 77 17.90 5.24 2.89
N HIS A 78 17.74 4.06 2.31
CA HIS A 78 16.59 3.70 1.48
C HIS A 78 15.31 3.42 2.28
N PHE A 79 15.31 3.48 3.62
CA PHE A 79 14.22 2.95 4.46
C PHE A 79 13.89 1.48 4.10
N LEU A 80 14.92 0.65 3.87
CA LEU A 80 14.80 -0.78 3.55
C LEU A 80 15.60 -1.60 4.56
N GLY A 81 14.92 -2.49 5.29
CA GLY A 81 15.53 -3.34 6.30
C GLY A 81 14.54 -3.80 7.37
N TYR A 82 15.05 -4.49 8.40
CA TYR A 82 14.31 -4.87 9.59
C TYR A 82 13.96 -3.66 10.45
N THR A 83 12.75 -3.66 11.01
CA THR A 83 12.25 -2.64 11.95
C THR A 83 11.84 -3.35 13.24
N GLY A 84 12.30 -2.85 14.39
CA GLY A 84 11.94 -3.38 15.70
C GLY A 84 10.46 -3.23 16.03
N LEU A 85 9.94 -4.08 16.93
CA LEU A 85 8.58 -3.94 17.45
C LEU A 85 8.43 -2.59 18.14
N GLY A 86 7.52 -1.73 17.65
CA GLY A 86 7.30 -0.38 18.17
C GLY A 86 8.32 0.67 17.71
N ALA A 87 9.24 0.36 16.78
CA ALA A 87 10.20 1.35 16.26
C ALA A 87 9.62 2.25 15.15
N GLU A 88 8.65 1.74 14.36
CA GLU A 88 7.89 2.57 13.41
C GLU A 88 7.01 3.54 14.23
N THR A 89 7.39 4.82 14.24
CA THR A 89 6.88 5.82 15.19
C THR A 89 5.80 6.67 14.54
N THR A 90 4.65 6.75 15.19
CA THR A 90 3.61 7.75 14.87
C THR A 90 3.61 8.80 15.98
N ALA A 91 3.73 10.09 15.63
CA ALA A 91 3.69 11.27 16.52
C ALA A 91 4.95 11.63 17.36
N ASN A 92 6.08 11.87 16.69
CA ASN A 92 7.10 12.92 16.98
C ASN A 92 7.90 12.95 18.32
N GLN A 93 9.14 12.41 18.37
CA GLN A 93 10.31 12.92 19.16
C GLN A 93 11.66 12.69 18.39
N ARG A 94 12.86 13.07 18.92
CA ARG A 94 13.89 13.77 18.09
C ARG A 94 15.42 13.61 18.33
N ASP A 95 16.16 13.89 17.23
CA ASP A 95 17.48 14.58 16.98
C ASP A 95 18.77 13.70 16.85
N ILE A 96 19.74 13.86 15.90
CA ILE A 96 19.91 14.61 14.60
C ILE A 96 21.10 14.01 13.73
N ARG A 97 21.38 14.60 12.53
CA ARG A 97 22.57 14.52 11.60
C ARG A 97 22.60 13.37 10.55
N GLU A 98 22.93 13.51 9.25
CA GLU A 98 23.27 14.66 8.33
C GLU A 98 23.38 14.29 6.80
N GLY A 99 23.05 15.23 5.87
CA GLY A 99 23.66 15.36 4.51
C GLY A 99 22.95 14.87 3.22
N ASP A 100 22.79 15.77 2.23
CA ASP A 100 22.62 15.60 0.75
C ASP A 100 21.28 15.05 0.14
N PRO A 101 21.00 15.24 -1.18
CA PRO A 101 19.64 15.55 -1.69
C PRO A 101 18.60 14.43 -1.71
N PHE A 102 17.34 14.89 -1.75
CA PHE A 102 16.31 14.36 -0.87
C PHE A 102 15.72 12.98 -1.28
N TRP A 103 14.95 12.83 -2.37
CA TRP A 103 14.09 11.64 -2.55
C TRP A 103 14.63 10.47 -3.35
N GLN A 104 15.58 10.64 -4.27
CA GLN A 104 16.04 9.53 -5.12
C GLN A 104 16.70 8.40 -4.32
N ARG A 105 17.23 8.72 -3.13
CA ARG A 105 17.70 7.75 -2.13
C ARG A 105 16.62 6.78 -1.63
N LEU A 106 15.33 7.00 -1.90
CA LEU A 106 14.25 6.04 -1.66
C LEU A 106 14.34 4.77 -2.53
N GLU A 107 15.09 4.83 -3.64
CA GLU A 107 15.44 3.67 -4.47
C GLU A 107 16.85 3.18 -4.09
N GLY A 108 17.03 1.85 -4.00
CA GLY A 108 18.30 1.21 -3.61
C GLY A 108 18.12 -0.24 -3.19
N PRO A 109 19.21 -0.98 -2.91
CA PRO A 109 19.17 -2.40 -2.59
C PRO A 109 18.63 -2.66 -1.16
N SER A 110 17.80 -3.70 -1.04
CA SER A 110 17.46 -4.31 0.25
C SER A 110 18.65 -5.10 0.82
N ARG A 111 18.77 -5.16 2.14
CA ARG A 111 19.68 -6.08 2.84
C ARG A 111 18.91 -7.31 3.31
N PHE A 112 19.53 -8.49 3.20
CA PHE A 112 18.91 -9.76 3.54
C PHE A 112 19.78 -10.54 4.54
N PRO A 113 19.17 -11.21 5.55
CA PRO A 113 19.92 -11.87 6.61
C PRO A 113 20.52 -13.21 6.17
N ASN A 114 20.01 -13.80 5.08
CA ASN A 114 20.60 -14.93 4.37
C ASN A 114 20.03 -15.03 2.94
N ASP A 115 20.68 -15.85 2.11
CA ASP A 115 20.36 -16.06 0.70
C ASP A 115 18.97 -16.66 0.44
N ARG A 116 18.48 -17.54 1.34
CA ARG A 116 17.15 -18.16 1.20
C ARG A 116 16.03 -17.15 1.37
N ILE A 117 16.20 -16.18 2.29
CA ILE A 117 15.25 -15.08 2.50
C ILE A 117 15.36 -14.04 1.37
N ARG A 118 16.55 -13.83 0.78
CA ARG A 118 16.70 -13.03 -0.44
C ARG A 118 15.90 -13.63 -1.61
N ASP A 119 16.17 -14.89 -1.95
CA ASP A 119 15.50 -15.60 -3.05
C ASP A 119 13.97 -15.57 -2.93
N LEU A 120 13.44 -15.91 -1.75
CA LEU A 120 11.99 -15.87 -1.49
C LEU A 120 11.40 -14.47 -1.70
N VAL A 121 12.06 -13.41 -1.20
CA VAL A 121 11.59 -12.03 -1.39
C VAL A 121 11.71 -11.60 -2.85
N GLU A 122 12.77 -11.96 -3.55
CA GLU A 122 12.96 -11.63 -4.97
C GLU A 122 11.93 -12.34 -5.87
N ARG A 123 11.66 -13.63 -5.62
CA ARG A 123 10.58 -14.38 -6.29
C ARG A 123 9.20 -13.77 -6.01
N TYR A 124 8.87 -13.51 -4.74
CA TYR A 124 7.59 -12.94 -4.33
C TYR A 124 7.39 -11.53 -4.93
N THR A 125 8.39 -10.65 -4.81
CA THR A 125 8.36 -9.29 -5.38
C THR A 125 8.21 -9.31 -6.91
N THR A 126 8.88 -10.23 -7.60
CA THR A 126 8.76 -10.37 -9.07
C THR A 126 7.36 -10.82 -9.47
N ALA A 127 6.85 -11.88 -8.84
CA ALA A 127 5.52 -12.43 -9.12
C ALA A 127 4.39 -11.42 -8.83
N MET A 128 4.46 -10.74 -7.69
CA MET A 128 3.48 -9.71 -7.30
C MET A 128 3.57 -8.45 -8.17
N SER A 129 4.76 -8.11 -8.69
CA SER A 129 4.91 -7.01 -9.66
C SER A 129 4.24 -7.35 -10.99
N ALA A 130 4.36 -8.59 -11.47
CA ALA A 130 3.67 -9.05 -12.67
C ALA A 130 2.15 -9.08 -12.48
N LEU A 131 1.68 -9.72 -11.40
CA LEU A 131 0.26 -9.76 -11.01
C LEU A 131 -0.35 -8.34 -10.93
N GLY A 132 0.37 -7.42 -10.28
CA GLY A 132 -0.09 -6.05 -10.10
C GLY A 132 -0.22 -5.26 -11.40
N ARG A 133 0.66 -5.49 -12.40
CA ARG A 133 0.52 -4.80 -13.71
C ARG A 133 -0.71 -5.30 -14.45
N GLU A 134 -0.89 -6.61 -14.54
CA GLU A 134 -2.05 -7.26 -15.16
C GLU A 134 -3.37 -6.86 -14.45
N PHE A 135 -3.35 -6.75 -13.12
CA PHE A 135 -4.48 -6.23 -12.36
C PHE A 135 -4.82 -4.78 -12.70
N VAL A 136 -3.82 -3.90 -12.82
CA VAL A 136 -4.03 -2.50 -13.23
C VAL A 136 -4.57 -2.39 -14.66
N HIS A 137 -4.21 -3.30 -15.57
CA HIS A 137 -4.82 -3.40 -16.90
C HIS A 137 -6.31 -3.74 -16.84
N PHE A 138 -6.71 -4.73 -16.03
CA PHE A 138 -8.12 -5.03 -15.80
C PHE A 138 -8.87 -3.89 -15.10
N VAL A 139 -8.21 -3.13 -14.23
CA VAL A 139 -8.81 -1.90 -13.65
C VAL A 139 -9.02 -0.84 -14.73
N ALA A 140 -8.07 -0.60 -15.64
CA ALA A 140 -8.29 0.31 -16.75
C ALA A 140 -9.48 -0.12 -17.63
N GLU A 141 -9.58 -1.42 -17.96
CA GLU A 141 -10.75 -1.96 -18.68
C GLU A 141 -12.06 -1.81 -17.89
N CYS A 142 -12.07 -2.02 -16.57
CA CYS A 142 -13.28 -1.83 -15.76
C CYS A 142 -13.70 -0.36 -15.65
N LEU A 143 -12.76 0.58 -15.86
CA LEU A 143 -13.00 2.01 -15.99
C LEU A 143 -13.39 2.43 -17.42
N SER A 144 -13.52 1.49 -18.36
CA SER A 144 -13.76 1.74 -19.80
C SER A 144 -12.64 2.52 -20.49
N LEU A 145 -11.41 2.37 -20.01
CA LEU A 145 -10.19 2.96 -20.56
C LEU A 145 -9.38 1.90 -21.34
N PRO A 146 -8.49 2.30 -22.28
CA PRO A 146 -7.46 1.42 -22.81
C PRO A 146 -6.63 0.78 -21.70
N ALA A 147 -6.35 -0.53 -21.81
CA ALA A 147 -5.69 -1.32 -20.75
C ALA A 147 -4.36 -0.71 -20.27
N ASP A 148 -3.60 -0.12 -21.18
CA ASP A 148 -2.28 0.50 -21.01
C ASP A 148 -2.31 1.95 -20.49
N THR A 149 -3.49 2.55 -20.27
CA THR A 149 -3.65 3.97 -19.88
C THR A 149 -2.77 4.39 -18.70
N PHE A 150 -2.53 3.47 -17.76
CA PHE A 150 -1.78 3.72 -16.54
C PHE A 150 -0.29 3.34 -16.61
N ASP A 151 0.20 2.71 -17.68
CA ASP A 151 1.56 2.15 -17.72
C ASP A 151 2.68 3.19 -17.53
N GLN A 152 2.43 4.41 -18.01
CA GLN A 152 3.31 5.57 -17.85
C GLN A 152 3.56 5.98 -16.39
N PHE A 153 2.68 5.60 -15.46
CA PHE A 153 2.82 5.93 -14.04
C PHE A 153 3.45 4.82 -13.21
N PHE A 154 3.86 3.67 -13.76
CA PHE A 154 4.51 2.62 -12.95
C PHE A 154 5.87 3.07 -12.39
N GLY A 155 6.07 2.86 -11.10
CA GLY A 155 7.33 3.13 -10.40
C GLY A 155 8.22 1.89 -10.25
N LYS A 156 9.48 2.12 -9.91
CA LYS A 156 10.46 1.06 -9.60
C LYS A 156 10.49 0.69 -8.12
N MET A 157 10.03 1.60 -7.25
CA MET A 157 10.11 1.55 -5.78
C MET A 157 9.09 0.61 -5.11
N SER A 158 8.67 -0.48 -5.75
CA SER A 158 7.69 -1.41 -5.17
C SER A 158 8.26 -2.07 -3.91
N ARG A 159 7.43 -2.27 -2.88
CA ARG A 159 7.92 -2.66 -1.54
C ARG A 159 7.15 -3.83 -0.95
N LEU A 160 7.87 -4.65 -0.20
CA LEU A 160 7.34 -5.76 0.59
C LEU A 160 7.61 -5.47 2.07
N LYS A 161 6.63 -5.63 2.95
CA LYS A 161 6.89 -5.86 4.38
C LYS A 161 6.53 -7.30 4.72
N PHE A 162 7.36 -7.95 5.53
CA PHE A 162 6.91 -9.08 6.35
C PHE A 162 6.51 -8.50 7.72
N VAL A 163 5.32 -8.80 8.22
CA VAL A 163 4.78 -8.20 9.45
C VAL A 163 4.32 -9.27 10.43
N LYS A 164 4.69 -9.08 11.71
CA LYS A 164 4.28 -9.91 12.85
C LYS A 164 3.58 -9.03 13.88
N TYR A 165 2.38 -9.44 14.29
CA TYR A 165 1.63 -8.85 15.39
C TYR A 165 1.60 -9.88 16.53
N PRO A 166 2.33 -9.67 17.64
CA PRO A 166 2.21 -10.53 18.81
C PRO A 166 0.81 -10.40 19.43
N SER A 167 0.45 -11.33 20.30
CA SER A 167 -0.77 -11.20 21.11
C SER A 167 -0.68 -10.00 22.06
N ALA A 168 -1.79 -9.28 22.22
CA ALA A 168 -1.90 -8.08 23.03
C ALA A 168 -3.22 -8.07 23.83
N THR A 169 -3.39 -7.09 24.72
CA THR A 169 -4.66 -6.91 25.46
C THR A 169 -5.81 -6.52 24.52
N PRO A 170 -7.06 -6.92 24.80
CA PRO A 170 -8.21 -6.58 23.96
C PRO A 170 -8.34 -5.08 23.69
N GLY A 171 -8.62 -4.72 22.43
CA GLY A 171 -8.70 -3.33 21.97
C GLY A 171 -7.35 -2.67 21.62
N SER A 172 -6.22 -3.37 21.80
CA SER A 172 -4.91 -2.86 21.40
C SER A 172 -4.81 -2.61 19.89
N GLN A 173 -4.08 -1.56 19.52
CA GLN A 173 -3.79 -1.22 18.12
C GLN A 173 -2.65 -2.10 17.58
N GLY A 174 -2.88 -2.74 16.43
CA GLY A 174 -1.81 -3.34 15.61
C GLY A 174 -1.26 -2.35 14.59
N VAL A 175 -2.15 -1.69 13.84
CA VAL A 175 -1.88 -0.51 12.98
C VAL A 175 -3.05 0.46 13.12
N GLY A 176 -2.78 1.76 13.22
CA GLY A 176 -3.83 2.77 13.35
C GLY A 176 -4.66 3.00 12.08
N PRO A 177 -5.77 3.75 12.17
CA PRO A 177 -6.53 4.21 11.01
C PRO A 177 -5.68 5.02 10.03
N HIS A 178 -5.53 4.55 8.79
CA HIS A 178 -4.77 5.24 7.73
C HIS A 178 -5.28 4.86 6.33
N LYS A 179 -4.85 5.61 5.31
CA LYS A 179 -4.79 5.13 3.92
C LYS A 179 -3.35 4.72 3.64
N ASP A 180 -3.14 3.80 2.69
CA ASP A 180 -1.80 3.62 2.11
C ASP A 180 -1.41 4.85 1.30
N SER A 181 -0.23 5.41 1.56
CA SER A 181 0.22 6.67 0.97
C SER A 181 0.58 6.51 -0.52
N ILE A 182 1.86 6.34 -0.86
CA ILE A 182 2.24 6.24 -2.28
C ILE A 182 2.20 4.81 -2.82
N GLY A 183 1.52 4.66 -3.95
CA GLY A 183 1.39 3.42 -4.69
C GLY A 183 0.19 3.43 -5.62
N PHE A 184 0.05 2.36 -6.40
CA PHE A 184 -1.17 2.03 -7.14
C PHE A 184 -2.18 1.32 -6.23
N PHE A 185 -1.85 0.06 -5.92
CA PHE A 185 -2.60 -0.82 -5.06
C PHE A 185 -1.65 -1.48 -4.06
N THR A 186 -2.16 -1.75 -2.86
CA THR A 186 -1.53 -2.67 -1.91
C THR A 186 -2.17 -4.04 -2.07
N PHE A 187 -1.35 -5.08 -2.13
CA PHE A 187 -1.75 -6.48 -2.21
C PHE A 187 -1.27 -7.19 -0.95
N LEU A 188 -2.19 -7.51 -0.05
CA LEU A 188 -1.94 -8.05 1.28
C LEU A 188 -2.31 -9.53 1.34
N ALA A 189 -1.32 -10.40 1.50
CA ALA A 189 -1.56 -11.72 2.06
C ALA A 189 -1.73 -11.61 3.59
N GLN A 190 -2.67 -12.34 4.16
CA GLN A 190 -2.87 -12.44 5.60
C GLN A 190 -3.18 -13.89 6.01
N ASP A 191 -2.82 -14.23 7.24
CA ASP A 191 -3.17 -15.52 7.82
C ASP A 191 -4.64 -15.57 8.29
N SER A 192 -5.03 -16.71 8.89
CA SER A 192 -6.38 -16.96 9.39
C SER A 192 -6.76 -16.21 10.67
N VAL A 193 -5.89 -15.35 11.23
CA VAL A 193 -6.14 -14.68 12.52
C VAL A 193 -7.01 -13.43 12.38
N GLY A 194 -7.09 -12.82 11.19
CA GLY A 194 -7.97 -11.69 10.91
C GLY A 194 -7.53 -10.37 11.58
N GLY A 195 -8.47 -9.51 11.97
CA GLY A 195 -8.17 -8.26 12.68
C GLY A 195 -7.86 -7.02 11.80
N LEU A 196 -7.73 -7.19 10.47
CA LEU A 196 -7.79 -6.07 9.52
C LEU A 196 -9.25 -5.56 9.42
N GLN A 197 -9.44 -4.25 9.45
CA GLN A 197 -10.75 -3.61 9.33
C GLN A 197 -10.72 -2.42 8.36
N VAL A 198 -11.80 -2.25 7.60
CA VAL A 198 -11.97 -1.19 6.59
C VAL A 198 -13.14 -0.29 6.98
N LEU A 199 -12.95 1.02 6.97
CA LEU A 199 -13.95 2.01 7.36
C LEU A 199 -14.91 2.30 6.19
N ASN A 200 -16.20 2.05 6.38
CA ASN A 200 -17.21 2.34 5.37
C ASN A 200 -17.72 3.80 5.41
N LYS A 201 -18.52 4.20 4.42
CA LYS A 201 -19.05 5.58 4.29
C LYS A 201 -20.02 6.00 5.40
N SER A 202 -20.51 5.05 6.20
CA SER A 202 -21.34 5.28 7.40
C SER A 202 -20.51 5.38 8.70
N GLY A 203 -19.18 5.36 8.62
CA GLY A 203 -18.30 5.38 9.81
C GLY A 203 -18.21 4.04 10.54
N VAL A 204 -18.71 2.95 9.94
CA VAL A 204 -18.68 1.60 10.52
C VAL A 204 -17.43 0.86 10.02
N TRP A 205 -16.71 0.23 10.95
CA TRP A 205 -15.60 -0.67 10.63
C TRP A 205 -16.15 -2.02 10.18
N ILE A 206 -15.76 -2.46 8.98
CA ILE A 206 -16.09 -3.77 8.40
C ILE A 206 -14.86 -4.66 8.49
N ASP A 207 -14.99 -5.86 9.07
CA ASP A 207 -13.90 -6.82 9.18
C ASP A 207 -13.50 -7.40 7.81
N ALA A 208 -12.19 -7.40 7.54
CA ALA A 208 -11.60 -8.10 6.39
C ALA A 208 -11.25 -9.54 6.78
N THR A 209 -12.30 -10.33 7.07
CA THR A 209 -12.22 -11.75 7.45
C THR A 209 -11.37 -12.56 6.45
N PRO A 210 -10.34 -13.31 6.90
CA PRO A 210 -9.47 -14.06 6.01
C PRO A 210 -10.21 -15.08 5.13
N ILE A 211 -9.94 -15.05 3.82
CA ILE A 211 -10.39 -16.05 2.85
C ILE A 211 -9.13 -16.80 2.35
N PRO A 212 -9.02 -18.13 2.54
CA PRO A 212 -7.88 -18.91 2.06
C PRO A 212 -7.66 -18.76 0.55
N GLY A 213 -6.39 -18.75 0.11
CA GLY A 213 -6.05 -18.60 -1.31
C GLY A 213 -6.42 -17.23 -1.91
N SER A 214 -6.52 -16.18 -1.09
CA SER A 214 -6.80 -14.82 -1.55
C SER A 214 -5.83 -13.77 -1.01
N LEU A 215 -5.66 -12.70 -1.76
CA LEU A 215 -5.07 -11.44 -1.33
C LEU A 215 -6.19 -10.45 -0.99
N VAL A 216 -6.05 -9.66 0.07
CA VAL A 216 -6.81 -8.41 0.20
C VAL A 216 -6.12 -7.36 -0.66
N VAL A 217 -6.85 -6.69 -1.55
CA VAL A 217 -6.29 -5.67 -2.44
C VAL A 217 -7.01 -4.35 -2.24
N ASN A 218 -6.27 -3.26 -2.06
CA ASN A 218 -6.83 -1.93 -1.81
C ASN A 218 -6.14 -0.84 -2.62
N VAL A 219 -6.91 0.20 -2.94
CA VAL A 219 -6.42 1.42 -3.59
C VAL A 219 -5.52 2.21 -2.63
N ALA A 220 -4.36 2.65 -3.10
CA ALA A 220 -3.47 3.59 -2.41
C ALA A 220 -3.66 5.03 -2.93
N GLN A 221 -3.21 6.04 -2.17
CA GLN A 221 -3.48 7.45 -2.50
C GLN A 221 -2.82 7.92 -3.80
N GLY A 222 -1.82 7.20 -4.33
CA GLY A 222 -1.23 7.50 -5.65
C GLY A 222 -2.20 7.25 -6.81
N PHE A 223 -2.96 6.16 -6.77
CA PHE A 223 -4.01 5.90 -7.77
C PHE A 223 -5.26 6.76 -7.56
N GLU A 224 -5.58 7.10 -6.31
CA GLU A 224 -6.59 8.10 -5.98
C GLU A 224 -6.25 9.46 -6.60
N ALA A 225 -4.99 9.89 -6.55
CA ALA A 225 -4.53 11.11 -7.20
C ALA A 225 -4.58 11.03 -8.74
N ILE A 226 -4.08 9.94 -9.36
CA ILE A 226 -4.11 9.73 -10.83
C ILE A 226 -5.54 9.70 -11.39
N THR A 227 -6.50 9.19 -10.61
CA THR A 227 -7.91 9.10 -11.01
C THR A 227 -8.76 10.26 -10.50
N GLY A 228 -8.15 11.33 -9.96
CA GLY A 228 -8.87 12.53 -9.51
C GLY A 228 -9.91 12.25 -8.43
N GLY A 229 -9.63 11.30 -7.54
CA GLY A 229 -10.53 10.83 -6.48
C GLY A 229 -11.57 9.78 -6.90
N VAL A 230 -11.73 9.52 -8.21
CA VAL A 230 -12.76 8.58 -8.72
C VAL A 230 -12.53 7.15 -8.22
N CYS A 231 -11.28 6.69 -8.23
CA CYS A 231 -10.88 5.44 -7.58
C CYS A 231 -10.23 5.79 -6.25
N SER A 232 -11.04 6.00 -5.20
CA SER A 232 -10.55 6.44 -3.89
C SER A 232 -10.13 5.28 -2.98
N GLY A 233 -8.94 5.42 -2.39
CA GLY A 233 -8.48 4.66 -1.25
C GLY A 233 -9.35 4.87 -0.01
N THR A 234 -9.43 3.84 0.82
CA THR A 234 -10.34 3.77 1.96
C THR A 234 -9.56 3.55 3.24
N THR A 235 -9.97 4.25 4.31
CA THR A 235 -9.28 4.19 5.60
C THR A 235 -9.39 2.79 6.19
N HIS A 236 -8.27 2.21 6.60
CA HIS A 236 -8.21 0.89 7.18
C HIS A 236 -7.30 0.86 8.43
N ARG A 237 -7.43 -0.17 9.27
CA ARG A 237 -6.65 -0.36 10.50
C ARG A 237 -6.44 -1.84 10.78
N VAL A 238 -5.50 -2.18 11.66
CA VAL A 238 -5.35 -3.53 12.21
C VAL A 238 -5.56 -3.48 13.72
N VAL A 239 -6.53 -4.22 14.23
CA VAL A 239 -6.67 -4.50 15.66
C VAL A 239 -5.67 -5.60 16.01
N ALA A 240 -4.91 -5.45 17.10
CA ALA A 240 -3.94 -6.46 17.51
C ALA A 240 -4.66 -7.75 17.97
N PRO A 241 -4.14 -8.95 17.63
CA PRO A 241 -4.75 -10.20 18.02
C PRO A 241 -4.61 -10.41 19.54
N THR A 242 -5.55 -11.14 20.15
CA THR A 242 -5.56 -11.35 21.62
C THR A 242 -5.00 -12.71 22.05
N ALA A 243 -5.23 -13.76 21.25
CA ALA A 243 -4.91 -15.15 21.64
C ALA A 243 -3.65 -15.74 20.96
N THR A 244 -3.37 -15.35 19.71
CA THR A 244 -2.26 -15.90 18.91
C THR A 244 -1.50 -14.79 18.17
N THR A 245 -0.34 -15.12 17.61
CA THR A 245 0.39 -14.20 16.71
C THR A 245 -0.29 -14.15 15.35
N ARG A 246 -0.56 -12.96 14.83
CA ARG A 246 -0.97 -12.71 13.44
C ARG A 246 0.25 -12.39 12.59
N TYR A 247 0.27 -12.89 11.37
CA TYR A 247 1.25 -12.58 10.33
C TYR A 247 0.56 -12.04 9.07
N SER A 248 1.23 -11.13 8.36
CA SER A 248 0.77 -10.67 7.03
C SER A 248 1.89 -10.10 6.17
N ILE A 249 1.70 -10.16 4.86
CA ILE A 249 2.67 -9.75 3.83
C ILE A 249 2.01 -8.73 2.88
N PRO A 250 2.03 -7.42 3.18
CA PRO A 250 1.66 -6.39 2.23
C PRO A 250 2.78 -6.14 1.20
N PHE A 251 2.40 -6.22 -0.07
CA PHE A 251 3.15 -5.74 -1.21
C PHE A 251 2.52 -4.43 -1.72
N PHE A 252 3.29 -3.34 -1.65
CA PHE A 252 2.91 -2.00 -2.08
C PHE A 252 3.42 -1.78 -3.51
N GLN A 253 2.52 -1.72 -4.49
CA GLN A 253 2.88 -1.53 -5.90
C GLN A 253 3.23 -0.06 -6.16
N ALA A 254 4.43 0.23 -6.67
CA ALA A 254 4.90 1.61 -6.81
C ALA A 254 4.33 2.37 -8.00
N VAL A 255 4.14 3.66 -7.77
CA VAL A 255 3.91 4.71 -8.78
C VAL A 255 5.22 5.47 -9.03
N ASN A 256 5.36 6.08 -10.21
CA ASN A 256 6.54 6.82 -10.65
C ASN A 256 6.77 8.05 -9.76
N LEU A 257 7.84 8.03 -8.96
CA LEU A 257 8.20 9.13 -8.06
C LEU A 257 8.60 10.43 -8.78
N ASN A 258 8.97 10.36 -10.07
CA ASN A 258 9.26 11.56 -10.87
C ASN A 258 8.01 12.31 -11.32
N LEU A 259 6.81 11.71 -11.23
CA LEU A 259 5.57 12.29 -11.74
C LEU A 259 5.31 13.66 -11.10
N ARG A 260 5.36 14.71 -11.92
CA ARG A 260 5.20 16.10 -11.48
C ARG A 260 3.72 16.44 -11.32
N LEU A 261 3.39 17.36 -10.40
CA LEU A 261 1.99 17.70 -10.15
C LEU A 261 1.29 18.35 -11.36
N GLU A 262 2.01 19.07 -12.23
CA GLU A 262 1.43 19.62 -13.47
C GLU A 262 1.17 18.55 -14.54
N GLU A 263 2.04 17.53 -14.63
CA GLU A 263 1.84 16.36 -15.51
C GLU A 263 0.63 15.56 -15.04
N LEU A 264 0.57 15.30 -13.73
CA LEU A 264 -0.55 14.64 -13.06
C LEU A 264 -1.87 15.37 -13.31
N LYS A 265 -1.93 16.70 -13.13
CA LYS A 265 -3.16 17.50 -13.37
C LYS A 265 -3.69 17.30 -14.78
N LYS A 266 -2.82 17.38 -15.79
CA LYS A 266 -3.19 17.18 -17.20
C LYS A 266 -3.71 15.76 -17.44
N SER A 267 -2.93 14.74 -17.08
CA SER A 267 -3.34 13.35 -17.30
C SER A 267 -4.61 12.98 -16.54
N THR A 268 -4.78 13.48 -15.31
CA THR A 268 -5.98 13.27 -14.50
C THR A 268 -7.23 13.84 -15.18
N GLN A 269 -7.16 15.03 -15.79
CA GLN A 269 -8.26 15.60 -16.57
C GLN A 269 -8.60 14.71 -17.78
N GLU A 270 -7.59 14.26 -18.53
CA GLU A 270 -7.77 13.38 -19.70
C GLU A 270 -8.27 11.97 -19.36
N ILE A 271 -8.02 11.49 -18.14
CA ILE A 271 -8.49 10.20 -17.60
C ILE A 271 -9.93 10.35 -17.10
N VAL A 272 -10.19 11.30 -16.18
CA VAL A 272 -11.51 11.50 -15.55
C VAL A 272 -12.59 11.86 -16.58
N ALA A 273 -12.24 12.58 -17.65
CA ALA A 273 -13.17 12.88 -18.74
C ALA A 273 -13.64 11.64 -19.54
N LYS A 274 -12.98 10.48 -19.38
CA LYS A 274 -13.30 9.22 -20.07
C LYS A 274 -13.95 8.17 -19.16
N ILE A 275 -13.85 8.29 -17.84
CA ILE A 275 -14.45 7.33 -16.90
C ILE A 275 -15.97 7.56 -16.83
N PRO A 276 -16.82 6.52 -17.01
CA PRO A 276 -18.29 6.66 -16.98
C PRO A 276 -18.83 6.75 -15.54
N VAL A 277 -18.59 7.88 -14.86
CA VAL A 277 -19.13 8.18 -13.51
C VAL A 277 -20.30 9.16 -13.55
N SER A 278 -21.41 8.76 -12.90
CA SER A 278 -22.51 9.67 -12.56
C SER A 278 -22.10 10.69 -11.50
N ASP A 279 -22.73 11.87 -11.49
CA ASP A 279 -22.32 12.98 -10.62
C ASP A 279 -22.41 12.67 -9.12
N ASP A 280 -23.38 11.86 -8.69
CA ASP A 280 -23.52 11.37 -7.30
C ASP A 280 -22.31 10.55 -6.82
N LYS A 281 -21.52 9.94 -7.73
CA LYS A 281 -20.30 9.20 -7.38
C LYS A 281 -19.06 10.08 -7.27
N LYS A 282 -19.10 11.34 -7.73
CA LYS A 282 -17.92 12.24 -7.82
C LYS A 282 -17.53 12.92 -6.49
N LYS A 283 -18.22 12.63 -5.38
CA LYS A 283 -17.89 13.16 -4.05
C LYS A 283 -17.90 12.07 -2.97
N ARG A 284 -16.77 11.84 -2.31
CA ARG A 284 -16.74 11.21 -0.97
C ARG A 284 -16.94 12.32 0.07
N ALA A 285 -17.49 11.96 1.24
CA ALA A 285 -17.89 12.93 2.27
C ALA A 285 -16.75 13.37 3.21
N VAL A 286 -15.51 12.91 2.97
CA VAL A 286 -14.33 13.27 3.75
C VAL A 286 -13.16 13.48 2.79
N ASP A 287 -13.03 14.72 2.31
CA ASP A 287 -11.80 15.19 1.69
C ASP A 287 -10.74 15.34 2.79
N VAL A 288 -10.01 14.25 3.07
CA VAL A 288 -8.67 14.37 3.63
C VAL A 288 -7.77 14.72 2.45
N PRO A 289 -7.18 15.94 2.38
CA PRO A 289 -6.31 16.30 1.28
C PRO A 289 -5.17 15.29 1.19
N SER A 290 -5.04 14.63 0.04
CA SER A 290 -3.93 13.70 -0.17
C SER A 290 -2.63 14.48 -0.16
N GLU A 291 -1.75 14.22 0.82
CA GLU A 291 -0.47 14.96 0.94
C GLU A 291 0.34 14.91 -0.37
N LEU A 292 0.16 13.84 -1.16
CA LEU A 292 0.76 13.61 -2.47
C LEU A 292 0.48 14.71 -3.50
N ILE A 293 -0.63 15.45 -3.38
CA ILE A 293 -1.03 16.52 -4.31
C ILE A 293 -0.92 17.93 -3.68
N SER A 294 -0.31 18.06 -2.51
CA SER A 294 -0.10 19.37 -1.88
C SER A 294 0.78 20.24 -2.79
N PRO A 295 0.45 21.53 -3.02
CA PRO A 295 1.24 22.45 -3.86
C PRO A 295 2.62 22.79 -3.28
N LEU A 296 2.98 22.16 -2.16
CA LEU A 296 4.28 22.24 -1.48
C LEU A 296 5.32 21.25 -2.04
N TYR A 297 4.96 20.45 -3.06
CA TYR A 297 5.82 19.47 -3.73
C TYR A 297 5.83 19.69 -5.25
N GLU A 298 6.98 19.48 -5.88
CA GLU A 298 7.07 19.41 -7.35
C GLU A 298 6.57 18.07 -7.89
N CYS A 299 6.85 16.97 -7.17
CA CYS A 299 6.55 15.61 -7.60
C CYS A 299 6.24 14.64 -6.45
N PHE A 300 5.69 13.49 -6.83
CA PHE A 300 5.33 12.37 -5.96
C PHE A 300 6.48 11.88 -5.05
N GLY A 301 7.73 11.94 -5.50
CA GLY A 301 8.91 11.55 -4.72
C GLY A 301 9.10 12.37 -3.44
N GLU A 302 8.86 13.68 -3.47
CA GLU A 302 9.00 14.54 -2.29
C GLU A 302 7.94 14.26 -1.24
N ALA A 303 6.69 14.04 -1.66
CA ALA A 303 5.59 13.72 -0.77
C ALA A 303 5.78 12.34 -0.10
N GLN A 304 6.23 11.33 -0.85
CA GLN A 304 6.55 10.01 -0.29
C GLN A 304 7.71 10.09 0.71
N LEU A 305 8.72 10.90 0.43
CA LEU A 305 9.85 11.09 1.31
C LEU A 305 9.45 11.75 2.63
N ARG A 306 8.60 12.79 2.59
CA ARG A 306 8.00 13.35 3.81
C ARG A 306 7.29 12.27 4.62
N ASN A 307 6.44 11.48 3.98
CA ASN A 307 5.72 10.38 4.62
C ASN A 307 6.69 9.40 5.29
N ARG A 308 7.73 8.96 4.58
CA ARG A 308 8.78 8.06 5.12
C ARG A 308 9.51 8.65 6.33
N ILE A 309 9.83 9.93 6.28
CA ILE A 309 10.50 10.67 7.36
C ILE A 309 9.62 10.81 8.60
N PHE A 310 8.29 10.87 8.46
CA PHE A 310 7.37 10.89 9.61
C PHE A 310 7.03 9.50 10.16
N SER A 311 6.98 8.44 9.34
CA SER A 311 6.79 7.07 9.83
C SER A 311 8.04 6.46 10.48
N HIS A 312 9.23 6.88 10.02
CA HIS A 312 10.53 6.42 10.49
C HIS A 312 11.39 7.63 10.86
N PRO A 313 11.05 8.38 11.93
CA PRO A 313 11.74 9.61 12.30
C PRO A 313 13.18 9.35 12.76
N ASP A 314 13.51 8.15 13.22
CA ASP A 314 14.88 7.69 13.50
C ASP A 314 15.73 7.63 12.21
N VAL A 315 15.21 6.99 11.16
CA VAL A 315 15.85 6.93 9.82
C VAL A 315 15.88 8.32 9.20
N GLY A 316 14.81 9.11 9.39
CA GLY A 316 14.70 10.50 8.96
C GLY A 316 15.74 11.41 9.63
N GLN A 317 15.94 11.31 10.94
CA GLN A 317 16.90 12.15 11.66
C GLN A 317 18.35 11.78 11.34
N LYS A 318 18.63 10.50 11.08
CA LYS A 318 19.97 9.99 10.75
C LYS A 318 20.42 10.21 9.29
N TRP A 319 19.53 10.07 8.33
CA TRP A 319 19.90 10.14 6.90
C TRP A 319 19.40 11.42 6.21
N TYR A 320 18.54 12.17 6.88
CA TYR A 320 17.69 13.20 6.29
C TYR A 320 17.31 14.34 7.29
N PRO A 321 18.21 14.88 8.13
CA PRO A 321 17.80 15.80 9.20
C PRO A 321 17.32 17.15 8.70
N ASP A 322 17.91 17.71 7.65
CA ASP A 322 17.66 19.10 7.22
C ASP A 322 16.22 19.28 6.76
N LEU A 323 15.79 18.43 5.83
CA LEU A 323 14.41 18.38 5.37
C LEU A 323 13.44 17.58 6.29
N HIS A 324 13.90 16.80 7.30
CA HIS A 324 13.08 16.40 8.47
C HIS A 324 12.76 17.62 9.33
N GLN A 325 13.73 18.53 9.54
CA GLN A 325 13.52 19.80 10.23
C GLN A 325 12.62 20.75 9.42
N LYS A 326 12.78 20.80 8.08
CA LYS A 326 11.84 21.48 7.16
C LYS A 326 10.42 20.93 7.34
N TYR A 327 10.24 19.62 7.16
CA TYR A 327 8.93 18.99 7.21
C TYR A 327 8.26 19.10 8.60
N SER A 328 9.03 18.98 9.69
CA SER A 328 8.56 19.21 11.07
C SER A 328 8.02 20.62 11.33
N LYS A 329 8.50 21.63 10.58
CA LYS A 329 8.05 23.03 10.67
C LYS A 329 6.95 23.36 9.65
N GLN A 330 6.78 22.52 8.63
CA GLN A 330 5.90 22.74 7.50
C GLN A 330 4.53 22.10 7.78
N VAL A 331 3.61 22.94 8.26
CA VAL A 331 2.17 22.65 8.33
C VAL A 331 1.67 22.40 6.90
N LEU A 332 0.88 21.33 6.72
CA LEU A 332 0.10 21.13 5.51
C LEU A 332 -1.26 21.80 5.71
N VAL A 333 -1.70 22.52 4.70
CA VAL A 333 -2.99 23.23 4.62
C VAL A 333 -3.88 22.47 3.65
#